data_AF-A0A7S3RHK6-F1
#
_entry.id   AF-A0A7S3RHK6-F1
#
_cell.length_a   1.000
_cell.length_b   1.000
_cell.length_c   1.000
_cell.angle_alpha   90.00
_cell.angle_beta   90.00
_cell.angle_gamma   90.00
#
_symmetry.space_group_name_H-M   'P 1'
#
loop_
_entity.id
_entity.type
_entity.pdbx_description
1 polymer ?
#
loop_
_entity_poly.entity_id
_entity_poly.type
_entity_poly.pdbx_seq_one_letter_code
_entity_poly.pdbx_strand_id
1 'polypeptide(L)'
;ASAAGEAAGGVVGGWVEEQCVDAGENCLQAGCCKGVGMTCFSRDAAFGTCMTACPDVKRYGNETWSCQANGPKSWGLALKGWPSLYCFSVMRVEGYEPGLMREQAKAGAGIFGCDGYEVLANGVISMGIPMGEEVEVKTIQIPTIAVGVSQDGTAANTKLFMKFWDRIIAEHRFNYYDWTVKVDPDAVLLAPRLRAHMAPHVGTNVYVVNC
;
A
#
# COMPACT_ATOMS: atom_id res chain seq x y z
N ALA A 1 -12.30 -0.31 39.07
CA ALA A 1 -11.23 -0.16 38.07
C ALA A 1 -11.18 -1.44 37.25
N SER A 2 -11.78 -1.44 36.06
CA SER A 2 -11.53 -2.46 35.04
C SER A 2 -11.00 -1.73 33.83
N ALA A 3 -9.78 -2.07 33.43
CA ALA A 3 -9.17 -1.58 32.22
C ALA A 3 -10.14 -1.80 31.06
N ALA A 4 -10.45 -0.72 30.34
CA ALA A 4 -10.98 -0.83 28.99
C ALA A 4 -9.94 -1.63 28.20
N GLY A 5 -10.34 -2.78 27.68
CA GLY A 5 -9.47 -3.57 26.82
C GLY A 5 -9.08 -2.73 25.61
N GLU A 6 -7.79 -2.42 25.48
CA GLU A 6 -7.20 -2.02 24.21
C GLU A 6 -7.52 -3.13 23.19
N ALA A 7 -8.21 -2.77 22.12
CA ALA A 7 -8.50 -3.70 21.04
C ALA A 7 -7.17 -4.21 20.45
N ALA A 8 -6.87 -5.48 20.65
CA ALA A 8 -5.82 -6.16 19.91
C ALA A 8 -6.27 -6.32 18.45
N GLY A 9 -5.68 -5.54 17.53
CA GLY A 9 -5.60 -5.90 16.10
C GLY A 9 -6.30 -4.97 15.12
N GLY A 10 -5.60 -3.89 14.76
CA GLY A 10 -5.16 -3.51 13.40
C GLY A 10 -5.92 -3.84 12.10
N VAL A 11 -7.11 -4.44 12.09
CA VAL A 11 -7.94 -4.64 10.87
C VAL A 11 -9.05 -3.60 10.86
N VAL A 12 -9.28 -2.97 9.71
CA VAL A 12 -10.28 -1.90 9.56
C VAL A 12 -11.44 -2.34 8.67
N GLY A 13 -12.60 -1.71 8.85
CA GLY A 13 -13.77 -1.97 7.98
C GLY A 13 -13.61 -1.32 6.61
N GLY A 14 -14.24 -1.91 5.58
CA GLY A 14 -14.22 -1.37 4.20
C GLY A 14 -14.64 0.09 4.07
N TRP A 15 -15.51 0.56 4.97
CA TRP A 15 -15.93 1.97 5.03
C TRP A 15 -14.76 2.95 5.17
N VAL A 16 -13.60 2.53 5.69
CA VAL A 16 -12.41 3.39 5.81
C VAL A 16 -11.88 3.80 4.44
N GLU A 17 -11.86 2.88 3.47
CA GLU A 17 -11.43 3.21 2.10
C GLU A 17 -12.38 4.19 1.42
N GLU A 18 -13.68 4.04 1.68
CA GLU A 18 -14.74 4.82 1.03
C GLU A 18 -14.98 6.19 1.67
N GLN A 19 -14.83 6.31 2.99
CA GLN A 19 -15.30 7.47 3.76
C GLN A 19 -14.17 8.30 4.38
N CYS A 20 -13.00 7.70 4.64
CA CYS A 20 -11.89 8.45 5.18
C CYS A 20 -11.13 9.19 4.09
N VAL A 21 -10.36 10.18 4.51
CA VAL A 21 -9.76 11.17 3.61
C VAL A 21 -8.30 10.84 3.34
N ASP A 22 -7.84 11.17 2.13
CA ASP A 22 -6.46 10.99 1.68
C ASP A 22 -5.52 12.01 2.34
N ALA A 23 -4.21 11.78 2.27
CA ALA A 23 -3.22 12.70 2.81
C ALA A 23 -3.27 14.05 2.08
N GLY A 24 -3.25 15.17 2.82
CA GLY A 24 -3.27 16.52 2.23
C GLY A 24 -4.67 17.08 1.94
N GLU A 25 -5.71 16.25 1.96
CA GLU A 25 -7.10 16.68 1.78
C GLU A 25 -7.72 17.21 3.09
N ASN A 26 -8.87 17.90 2.99
CA ASN A 26 -9.57 18.44 4.15
C ASN A 26 -10.34 17.32 4.88
N CYS A 27 -9.88 16.98 6.08
CA CYS A 27 -10.39 15.84 6.83
C CYS A 27 -11.39 16.20 7.94
N LEU A 28 -11.75 17.48 8.12
CA LEU A 28 -12.61 17.90 9.25
C LEU A 28 -14.01 17.30 9.21
N GLN A 29 -14.58 17.12 8.02
CA GLN A 29 -15.91 16.53 7.88
C GLN A 29 -15.89 15.01 8.14
N ALA A 30 -14.91 14.30 7.58
CA ALA A 30 -14.80 12.85 7.72
C ALA A 30 -14.32 12.44 9.12
N GLY A 31 -13.44 13.22 9.74
CA GLY A 31 -12.85 12.91 11.04
C GLY A 31 -11.97 11.66 11.04
N CYS A 32 -11.52 11.19 9.88
CA CYS A 32 -10.65 10.03 9.77
C CYS A 32 -9.76 10.10 8.51
N CYS A 33 -8.63 9.38 8.56
CA CYS A 33 -7.59 9.39 7.53
C CYS A 33 -7.33 7.97 7.03
N LYS A 34 -6.98 7.80 5.75
CA LYS A 34 -6.59 6.49 5.20
C LYS A 34 -5.15 6.11 5.51
N GLY A 35 -4.24 7.08 5.63
CA GLY A 35 -2.80 6.81 5.77
C GLY A 35 -2.39 6.22 7.11
N VAL A 36 -1.44 5.29 7.09
CA VAL A 36 -0.94 4.61 8.31
C VAL A 36 -0.39 5.64 9.28
N GLY A 37 -0.89 5.60 10.51
CA GLY A 37 -0.46 6.47 11.59
C GLY A 37 -0.84 7.93 11.43
N MET A 38 -1.68 8.29 10.46
CA MET A 38 -2.17 9.65 10.29
C MET A 38 -3.35 9.95 11.22
N THR A 39 -3.41 11.20 11.65
CA THR A 39 -4.53 11.79 12.37
C THR A 39 -4.91 13.09 11.65
N CYS A 40 -6.20 13.42 11.66
CA CYS A 40 -6.67 14.70 11.11
C CYS A 40 -6.30 15.82 12.08
N PHE A 41 -5.37 16.69 11.70
CA PHE A 41 -4.99 17.85 12.52
C PHE A 41 -5.55 19.13 11.93
N SER A 42 -6.28 19.91 12.74
CA SER A 42 -6.79 21.21 12.34
C SER A 42 -5.67 22.22 12.14
N ARG A 43 -5.66 22.90 10.99
CA ARG A 43 -5.00 24.20 10.86
C ARG A 43 -5.87 25.25 11.54
N ASP A 44 -7.12 25.34 11.13
CA ASP A 44 -8.10 26.31 11.61
C ASP A 44 -9.51 25.66 11.67
N ALA A 45 -10.55 26.47 11.86
CA ALA A 45 -11.93 25.99 11.95
C ALA A 45 -12.50 25.46 10.62
N ALA A 46 -11.92 25.84 9.49
CA ALA A 46 -12.39 25.48 8.15
C ALA A 46 -11.52 24.39 7.49
N PHE A 47 -10.27 24.22 7.93
CA PHE A 47 -9.34 23.28 7.33
C PHE A 47 -8.54 22.50 8.37
N GLY A 48 -8.51 21.19 8.17
CA GLY A 48 -7.60 20.26 8.82
C GLY A 48 -7.14 19.22 7.82
N THR A 49 -5.96 18.65 8.02
CA THR A 49 -5.42 17.67 7.07
C THR A 49 -4.77 16.47 7.75
N CYS A 50 -4.80 15.35 7.05
CA CYS A 50 -4.26 14.07 7.51
C CYS A 50 -2.73 14.11 7.52
N MET A 51 -2.16 14.00 8.72
CA MET A 51 -0.71 14.01 8.94
C MET A 51 -0.32 13.05 10.05
N THR A 52 0.91 12.56 10.04
CA THR A 52 1.45 11.70 11.11
C THR A 52 1.78 12.46 12.39
N ALA A 53 2.03 13.77 12.27
CA ALA A 53 2.22 14.70 13.38
C ALA A 53 1.78 16.10 12.96
N CYS A 54 1.27 16.89 13.91
CA CYS A 54 0.99 18.30 13.65
C CYS A 54 2.31 19.07 13.48
N PRO A 55 2.44 19.99 12.49
CA PRO A 55 3.65 20.78 12.32
C PRO A 55 3.92 21.71 13.52
N ASP A 56 5.20 21.90 13.85
CA ASP A 56 5.62 23.02 14.69
C ASP A 56 5.41 24.32 13.90
N VAL A 57 4.61 25.23 14.43
CA VAL A 57 4.25 26.52 13.82
C VAL A 57 5.46 27.35 13.39
N LYS A 58 6.65 27.11 13.96
CA LYS A 58 7.90 27.77 13.54
C LYS A 58 8.42 27.35 12.16
N ARG A 59 7.96 26.20 11.62
CA ARG A 59 8.52 25.57 10.41
C ARG A 59 7.63 25.69 9.18
N TYR A 60 6.35 26.06 9.33
CA TYR A 60 5.37 26.14 8.24
C TYR A 60 4.94 27.59 7.95
N GLY A 61 5.92 28.44 7.66
CA GLY A 61 5.66 29.86 7.35
C GLY A 61 5.10 30.64 8.54
N ASN A 62 4.16 31.55 8.26
CA ASN A 62 3.54 32.43 9.26
C ASN A 62 2.13 31.96 9.66
N GLU A 63 1.80 30.68 9.42
CA GLU A 63 0.50 30.11 9.74
C GLU A 63 0.45 29.58 11.19
N THR A 64 -0.51 30.06 11.98
CA THR A 64 -0.80 29.51 13.31
C THR A 64 -1.78 28.34 13.20
N TRP A 65 -1.26 27.13 13.30
CA TRP A 65 -2.05 25.90 13.36
C TRP A 65 -2.64 25.70 14.76
N SER A 66 -3.93 25.39 14.86
CA SER A 66 -4.58 25.02 16.12
C SER A 66 -4.18 23.63 16.62
N CYS A 67 -3.77 22.74 15.70
CA CYS A 67 -3.30 21.38 16.00
C CYS A 67 -4.30 20.51 16.78
N GLN A 68 -5.58 20.82 16.72
CA GLN A 68 -6.61 19.95 17.30
C GLN A 68 -6.65 18.64 16.50
N ALA A 69 -6.55 17.50 17.20
CA ALA A 69 -6.75 16.19 16.61
C ALA A 69 -8.25 15.89 16.46
N ASN A 70 -8.69 15.58 15.25
CA ASN A 70 -10.08 15.28 14.92
C ASN A 70 -10.20 13.81 14.51
N GLY A 71 -10.47 12.95 15.49
CA GLY A 71 -10.61 11.51 15.28
C GLY A 71 -9.36 10.70 15.59
N PRO A 72 -9.43 9.37 15.42
CA PRO A 72 -8.39 8.46 15.85
C PRO A 72 -7.17 8.50 14.93
N LYS A 73 -6.05 7.99 15.45
CA LYS A 73 -4.90 7.62 14.62
C LYS A 73 -5.28 6.43 13.72
N SER A 74 -5.05 6.57 12.43
CA SER A 74 -5.40 5.56 11.44
C SER A 74 -4.44 4.37 11.45
N TRP A 75 -4.99 3.19 11.15
CA TRP A 75 -4.28 1.92 11.00
C TRP A 75 -3.95 1.59 9.55
N GLY A 76 -4.17 2.52 8.61
CA GLY A 76 -4.07 2.20 7.20
C GLY A 76 -5.31 1.48 6.66
N LEU A 77 -5.18 0.94 5.46
CA LEU A 77 -6.16 0.10 4.77
C LEU A 77 -5.89 -1.38 5.06
N ALA A 78 -5.89 -1.76 6.34
CA ALA A 78 -5.79 -3.15 6.78
C ALA A 78 -7.13 -3.90 6.62
N LEU A 79 -7.58 -4.08 5.38
CA LEU A 79 -8.91 -4.59 5.05
C LEU A 79 -9.01 -6.12 5.16
N LYS A 80 -7.92 -6.84 4.88
CA LYS A 80 -7.84 -8.30 4.87
C LYS A 80 -7.03 -8.85 6.04
N GLY A 81 -6.16 -8.05 6.64
CA GLY A 81 -5.41 -8.45 7.84
C GLY A 81 -4.41 -7.41 8.31
N TRP A 82 -3.85 -7.64 9.50
CA TRP A 82 -2.82 -6.78 10.09
C TRP A 82 -1.48 -7.51 10.27
N PRO A 83 -0.33 -6.86 9.99
CA PRO A 83 -0.21 -5.56 9.34
C PRO A 83 -0.76 -5.54 7.91
N SER A 84 -1.14 -4.36 7.46
CA SER A 84 -1.65 -4.13 6.10
C SER A 84 -0.52 -4.28 5.07
N LEU A 85 -0.81 -4.98 3.98
CA LEU A 85 0.15 -5.29 2.92
C LEU A 85 -0.29 -4.64 1.61
N TYR A 86 0.61 -3.86 1.01
CA TYR A 86 0.52 -3.42 -0.37
C TYR A 86 1.50 -4.22 -1.23
N CYS A 87 0.98 -5.06 -2.12
CA CYS A 87 1.78 -6.02 -2.86
C CYS A 87 1.77 -5.73 -4.36
N PHE A 88 2.92 -5.81 -5.02
CA PHE A 88 2.95 -5.66 -6.47
C PHE A 88 3.84 -6.70 -7.14
N SER A 89 3.45 -7.06 -8.36
CA SER A 89 4.23 -7.93 -9.24
C SER A 89 4.54 -7.22 -10.54
N VAL A 90 5.71 -7.51 -11.11
CA VAL A 90 6.12 -7.03 -12.42
C VAL A 90 6.25 -8.25 -13.33
N MET A 91 5.56 -8.25 -14.47
CA MET A 91 5.57 -9.38 -15.39
C MET A 91 5.56 -8.93 -16.85
N ARG A 92 5.79 -9.88 -17.75
CA ARG A 92 5.51 -9.67 -19.18
C ARG A 92 4.13 -10.21 -19.54
N VAL A 93 3.48 -9.57 -20.51
CA VAL A 93 2.17 -10.04 -21.03
C VAL A 93 2.32 -11.27 -21.93
N GLU A 94 3.54 -11.58 -22.37
CA GLU A 94 3.89 -12.81 -23.08
C GLU A 94 4.57 -13.82 -22.14
N GLY A 95 4.40 -15.11 -22.41
CA GLY A 95 5.00 -16.19 -21.61
C GLY A 95 4.00 -16.86 -20.66
N TYR A 96 4.51 -17.54 -19.64
CA TYR A 96 3.70 -18.34 -18.72
C TYR A 96 3.15 -17.55 -17.51
N GLU A 97 3.81 -16.45 -17.13
CA GLU A 97 3.47 -15.65 -15.94
C GLU A 97 2.02 -15.14 -15.94
N PRO A 98 1.44 -14.63 -17.06
CA PRO A 98 0.05 -14.18 -17.06
C PRO A 98 -0.96 -15.26 -16.73
N GLY A 99 -0.67 -16.52 -17.13
CA GLY A 99 -1.51 -17.66 -16.78
C GLY A 99 -1.46 -17.92 -15.28
N LEU A 100 -0.25 -17.93 -14.71
CA LEU A 100 -0.04 -18.15 -13.29
C LEU A 100 -0.68 -17.05 -12.43
N MET A 101 -0.53 -15.78 -12.81
CA MET A 101 -1.15 -14.66 -12.10
C MET A 101 -2.68 -14.70 -12.14
N ARG A 102 -3.28 -15.14 -13.26
CA ARG A 102 -4.74 -15.37 -13.33
C ARG A 102 -5.20 -16.48 -12.39
N GLU A 103 -4.44 -17.57 -12.27
CA GLU A 103 -4.78 -18.63 -11.31
C GLU A 103 -4.60 -18.16 -9.86
N GLN A 104 -3.59 -17.34 -9.57
CA GLN A 104 -3.44 -16.70 -8.25
C GLN A 104 -4.62 -15.78 -7.94
N ALA A 105 -5.08 -14.96 -8.90
CA ALA A 105 -6.24 -14.08 -8.75
C ALA A 105 -7.50 -14.89 -8.43
N LYS A 106 -7.80 -15.94 -9.22
CA LYS A 106 -8.93 -16.84 -8.99
C LYS A 106 -8.91 -17.50 -7.62
N ALA A 107 -7.73 -17.71 -7.04
CA ALA A 107 -7.57 -18.30 -5.72
C ALA A 107 -7.47 -17.27 -4.58
N GLY A 108 -7.46 -15.96 -4.88
CA GLY A 108 -7.17 -14.91 -3.90
C GLY A 108 -5.80 -15.09 -3.23
N ALA A 109 -4.85 -15.68 -3.96
CA ALA A 109 -3.53 -16.06 -3.46
C ALA A 109 -2.43 -15.14 -4.02
N GLY A 110 -1.20 -15.33 -3.55
CA GLY A 110 -0.09 -14.47 -3.98
C GLY A 110 -0.32 -13.02 -3.53
N ILE A 111 -0.09 -12.07 -4.44
CA ILE A 111 -0.35 -10.64 -4.17
C ILE A 111 -1.84 -10.33 -3.95
N PHE A 112 -2.76 -11.15 -4.48
CA PHE A 112 -4.21 -10.92 -4.36
C PHE A 112 -4.73 -11.23 -2.94
N GLY A 113 -3.91 -11.86 -2.10
CA GLY A 113 -4.16 -12.02 -0.66
C GLY A 113 -3.74 -10.80 0.19
N CYS A 114 -3.11 -9.80 -0.43
CA CYS A 114 -2.75 -8.54 0.22
C CYS A 114 -3.94 -7.57 0.23
N ASP A 115 -3.89 -6.59 1.12
CA ASP A 115 -4.94 -5.61 1.35
C ASP A 115 -5.09 -4.66 0.14
N GLY A 116 -3.96 -4.31 -0.49
CA GLY A 116 -3.91 -3.63 -1.77
C GLY A 116 -2.89 -4.29 -2.69
N TYR A 117 -3.15 -4.25 -4.00
CA TYR A 117 -2.22 -4.85 -4.96
C TYR A 117 -2.29 -4.24 -6.36
N GLU A 118 -1.19 -4.42 -7.10
CA GLU A 118 -1.04 -4.02 -8.49
C GLU A 118 -0.21 -5.01 -9.31
N VAL A 119 -0.53 -5.15 -10.59
CA VAL A 119 0.28 -5.93 -11.54
C VAL A 119 0.80 -4.99 -12.61
N LEU A 120 2.11 -4.77 -12.65
CA LEU A 120 2.76 -3.95 -13.67
C LEU A 120 3.23 -4.84 -14.82
N ALA A 121 2.99 -4.42 -16.06
CA ALA A 121 3.40 -5.18 -17.23
C ALA A 121 3.74 -4.31 -18.45
N ASN A 122 4.36 -4.90 -19.47
CA ASN A 122 4.65 -4.26 -20.76
C ASN A 122 3.41 -4.05 -21.67
N GLY A 123 2.21 -4.29 -21.14
CA GLY A 123 0.93 -4.11 -21.84
C GLY A 123 -0.24 -4.18 -20.86
N VAL A 124 -1.45 -3.89 -21.34
CA VAL A 124 -2.69 -3.93 -20.55
C VAL A 124 -3.45 -5.23 -20.86
N ILE A 125 -3.52 -6.13 -19.89
CA ILE A 125 -4.27 -7.39 -19.96
C ILE A 125 -5.07 -7.61 -18.67
N SER A 126 -6.13 -8.41 -18.74
CA SER A 126 -6.95 -8.76 -17.58
C SER A 126 -6.38 -9.92 -16.77
N MET A 127 -6.37 -9.75 -15.45
CA MET A 127 -6.12 -10.80 -14.45
C MET A 127 -7.42 -11.47 -13.96
N GLY A 128 -8.58 -10.99 -14.42
CA GLY A 128 -9.89 -11.39 -13.93
C GLY A 128 -10.30 -10.64 -12.66
N ILE A 129 -11.42 -11.06 -12.08
CA ILE A 129 -11.88 -10.59 -10.77
C ILE A 129 -11.25 -11.54 -9.72
N PRO A 130 -10.39 -11.05 -8.82
CA PRO A 130 -9.80 -11.92 -7.81
C PRO A 130 -10.86 -12.45 -6.83
N MET A 131 -10.55 -13.58 -6.18
CA MET A 131 -11.45 -14.18 -5.21
C MET A 131 -11.74 -13.21 -4.06
N GLY A 132 -13.02 -12.96 -3.80
CA GLY A 132 -13.47 -12.06 -2.74
C GLY A 132 -13.51 -10.58 -3.12
N GLU A 133 -13.32 -10.26 -4.40
CA GLU A 133 -13.38 -8.89 -4.93
C GLU A 133 -14.57 -8.73 -5.88
N GLU A 134 -14.96 -7.48 -6.14
CA GLU A 134 -16.05 -7.14 -7.07
C GLU A 134 -15.53 -6.56 -8.40
N VAL A 135 -14.28 -6.08 -8.42
CA VAL A 135 -13.71 -5.34 -9.54
C VAL A 135 -12.64 -6.17 -10.25
N GLU A 136 -12.66 -6.11 -11.58
CA GLU A 136 -11.63 -6.72 -12.42
C GLU A 136 -10.29 -6.02 -12.24
N VAL A 137 -9.22 -6.81 -12.12
CA VAL A 137 -7.85 -6.30 -12.11
C VAL A 137 -7.27 -6.34 -13.52
N LYS A 138 -6.78 -5.19 -13.98
CA LYS A 138 -5.99 -5.08 -15.22
C LYS A 138 -4.57 -4.70 -14.89
N THR A 139 -3.64 -5.14 -15.72
CA THR A 139 -2.25 -4.73 -15.58
C THR A 139 -2.07 -3.24 -15.87
N ILE A 140 -1.21 -2.59 -15.10
CA ILE A 140 -0.77 -1.22 -15.33
C ILE A 140 0.40 -1.28 -16.31
N GLN A 141 0.25 -0.59 -17.45
CA GLN A 141 1.30 -0.56 -18.46
C GLN A 141 2.50 0.27 -17.98
N ILE A 142 3.68 -0.34 -17.99
CA ILE A 142 4.98 0.32 -17.85
C ILE A 142 5.73 0.28 -19.19
N PRO A 143 6.58 1.28 -19.49
CA PRO A 143 7.33 1.29 -20.74
C PRO A 143 8.22 0.05 -20.89
N THR A 144 8.20 -0.56 -22.07
CA THR A 144 9.14 -1.63 -22.41
C THR A 144 10.54 -1.04 -22.51
N ILE A 145 11.44 -1.47 -21.62
CA ILE A 145 12.84 -1.10 -21.66
C ILE A 145 13.64 -2.32 -22.09
N ALA A 146 14.55 -2.14 -23.05
CA ALA A 146 15.47 -3.20 -23.45
C ALA A 146 16.27 -3.67 -22.22
N VAL A 147 16.08 -4.93 -21.85
CA VAL A 147 16.81 -5.59 -20.76
C VAL A 147 18.11 -6.10 -21.34
N GLY A 148 19.23 -5.63 -20.78
CA GLY A 148 20.56 -6.14 -21.14
C GLY A 148 20.89 -7.42 -20.37
N VAL A 149 22.13 -7.89 -20.49
CA VAL A 149 22.69 -8.93 -19.63
C VAL A 149 23.81 -8.28 -18.82
N SER A 150 23.79 -8.42 -17.50
CA SER A 150 24.85 -7.91 -16.62
C SER A 150 26.09 -8.79 -16.69
N GLN A 151 27.20 -8.32 -16.10
CA GLN A 151 28.48 -9.03 -16.13
C GLN A 151 28.42 -10.44 -15.48
N ASP A 152 27.45 -10.66 -14.58
CA ASP A 152 27.20 -11.93 -13.91
C ASP A 152 26.20 -12.84 -14.65
N GLY A 153 25.77 -12.46 -15.86
CA GLY A 153 24.84 -13.25 -16.67
C GLY A 153 23.37 -13.11 -16.28
N THR A 154 23.04 -12.26 -15.30
CA THR A 154 21.64 -11.97 -14.94
C THR A 154 21.04 -10.91 -15.86
N ALA A 155 19.71 -10.76 -15.82
CA ALA A 155 19.03 -9.73 -16.58
C ALA A 155 19.43 -8.34 -16.05
N ALA A 156 20.10 -7.52 -16.86
CA ALA A 156 20.39 -6.12 -16.55
C ALA A 156 19.12 -5.27 -16.73
N ASN A 157 18.22 -5.40 -15.78
CA ASN A 157 16.87 -4.84 -15.75
C ASN A 157 16.76 -3.60 -14.85
N THR A 158 17.87 -3.02 -14.38
CA THR A 158 17.87 -1.86 -13.47
C THR A 158 17.01 -0.70 -13.96
N LYS A 159 17.04 -0.39 -15.26
CA LYS A 159 16.22 0.71 -15.83
C LYS A 159 14.72 0.38 -15.85
N LEU A 160 14.36 -0.86 -16.12
CA LEU A 160 12.98 -1.35 -15.97
C LEU A 160 12.55 -1.22 -14.51
N PHE A 161 13.46 -1.54 -13.60
CA PHE A 161 13.20 -1.48 -12.19
C PHE A 161 13.05 -0.05 -11.63
N MET A 162 13.82 0.91 -12.13
CA MET A 162 13.62 2.32 -11.80
C MET A 162 12.25 2.84 -12.29
N LYS A 163 11.77 2.39 -13.46
CA LYS A 163 10.48 2.83 -13.99
C LYS A 163 9.27 2.30 -13.23
N PHE A 164 9.34 1.09 -12.66
CA PHE A 164 8.26 0.68 -11.76
C PHE A 164 8.30 1.49 -10.47
N TRP A 165 9.49 1.75 -9.89
CA TRP A 165 9.57 2.53 -8.66
C TRP A 165 9.08 3.96 -8.86
N ASP A 166 9.42 4.60 -9.99
CA ASP A 166 8.86 5.91 -10.39
C ASP A 166 7.33 5.90 -10.31
N ARG A 167 6.69 4.81 -10.76
CA ARG A 167 5.24 4.65 -10.75
C ARG A 167 4.69 4.45 -9.34
N ILE A 168 5.22 3.50 -8.58
CA ILE A 168 4.79 3.22 -7.20
C ILE A 168 4.94 4.46 -6.31
N ILE A 169 6.04 5.20 -6.49
CA ILE A 169 6.31 6.44 -5.75
C ILE A 169 5.30 7.52 -6.13
N ALA A 170 5.02 7.71 -7.41
CA ALA A 170 4.12 8.77 -7.89
C ALA A 170 2.67 8.60 -7.40
N GLU A 171 2.20 7.38 -7.16
CA GLU A 171 0.83 7.15 -6.69
C GLU A 171 0.68 7.29 -5.18
N HIS A 172 1.77 7.21 -4.42
CA HIS A 172 1.74 7.31 -2.95
C HIS A 172 0.82 6.30 -2.23
N ARG A 173 0.26 5.30 -2.93
CA ARG A 173 -0.65 4.29 -2.36
C ARG A 173 -0.01 3.50 -1.23
N PHE A 174 1.30 3.27 -1.31
CA PHE A 174 2.06 2.60 -0.27
C PHE A 174 1.95 3.28 1.11
N ASN A 175 1.64 4.58 1.17
CA ASN A 175 1.45 5.30 2.44
C ASN A 175 0.19 4.85 3.21
N TYR A 176 -0.70 4.11 2.56
CA TYR A 176 -1.94 3.61 3.17
C TYR A 176 -1.77 2.22 3.77
N TYR A 177 -0.57 1.64 3.68
CA TYR A 177 -0.30 0.28 4.14
C TYR A 177 0.98 0.25 4.99
N ASP A 178 1.06 -0.71 5.91
CA ASP A 178 2.21 -0.87 6.81
C ASP A 178 3.44 -1.39 6.05
N TRP A 179 3.23 -2.22 5.02
CA TRP A 179 4.30 -2.83 4.23
C TRP A 179 4.06 -2.71 2.73
N THR A 180 5.14 -2.43 2.02
CA THR A 180 5.21 -2.54 0.56
C THR A 180 6.01 -3.77 0.19
N VAL A 181 5.43 -4.66 -0.63
CA VAL A 181 5.97 -5.98 -0.92
C VAL A 181 6.06 -6.18 -2.43
N LYS A 182 7.29 -6.24 -2.95
CA LYS A 182 7.53 -6.73 -4.31
C LYS A 182 7.47 -8.26 -4.29
N VAL A 183 6.67 -8.86 -5.17
CA VAL A 183 6.56 -10.32 -5.30
C VAL A 183 6.70 -10.69 -6.77
N ASP A 184 7.63 -11.57 -7.09
CA ASP A 184 7.76 -12.07 -8.45
C ASP A 184 6.53 -12.94 -8.82
N PRO A 185 6.07 -12.94 -10.09
CA PRO A 185 4.83 -13.61 -10.48
C PRO A 185 4.80 -15.12 -10.19
N ASP A 186 5.96 -15.76 -10.11
CA ASP A 186 6.12 -17.19 -9.81
C ASP A 186 6.59 -17.49 -8.39
N ALA A 187 6.65 -16.48 -7.52
CA ALA A 187 6.91 -16.67 -6.10
C ALA A 187 5.65 -17.13 -5.35
N VAL A 188 5.85 -18.02 -4.38
CA VAL A 188 4.80 -18.40 -3.41
C VAL A 188 4.77 -17.36 -2.29
N LEU A 189 3.75 -16.51 -2.29
CA LEU A 189 3.45 -15.60 -1.18
C LEU A 189 2.25 -16.11 -0.37
N LEU A 190 2.45 -16.21 0.94
CA LEU A 190 1.39 -16.50 1.91
C LEU A 190 1.20 -15.27 2.80
N ALA A 191 0.27 -14.38 2.43
CA ALA A 191 0.05 -13.11 3.13
C ALA A 191 -0.13 -13.25 4.65
N PRO A 192 -0.89 -14.23 5.20
CA PRO A 192 -0.97 -14.43 6.66
C PRO A 192 0.37 -14.73 7.33
N ARG A 193 1.27 -15.49 6.66
CA ARG A 193 2.60 -15.76 7.20
C ARG A 193 3.49 -14.53 7.15
N LEU A 194 3.44 -13.77 6.05
CA LEU A 194 4.19 -12.53 5.96
C LEU A 194 3.77 -11.54 7.06
N ARG A 195 2.46 -11.39 7.29
CA ARG A 195 1.92 -10.58 8.41
C ARG A 195 2.51 -10.98 9.75
N ALA A 196 2.51 -12.28 10.07
CA ALA A 196 3.08 -12.77 11.33
C ALA A 196 4.57 -12.43 11.49
N HIS A 197 5.36 -12.55 10.42
CA HIS A 197 6.78 -12.19 10.44
C HIS A 197 7.01 -10.68 10.55
N MET A 198 6.16 -9.88 9.93
CA MET A 198 6.35 -8.43 9.83
C MET A 198 5.72 -7.64 10.99
N ALA A 199 4.75 -8.22 11.70
CA ALA A 199 4.07 -7.56 12.82
C ALA A 199 5.01 -6.95 13.88
N PRO A 200 6.10 -7.61 14.33
CA PRO A 200 7.02 -7.03 15.32
C PRO A 200 7.82 -5.81 14.80
N HIS A 201 7.81 -5.58 13.49
CA HIS A 201 8.60 -4.55 12.82
C HIS A 201 7.76 -3.34 12.39
N VAL A 202 6.44 -3.36 12.60
CA VAL A 202 5.55 -2.25 12.25
C VAL A 202 5.99 -0.97 12.97
N GLY A 203 6.06 0.13 12.22
CA GLY A 203 6.50 1.44 12.74
C GLY A 203 8.01 1.62 12.85
N THR A 204 8.81 0.66 12.37
CA THR A 204 10.27 0.75 12.32
C THR A 204 10.78 0.82 10.87
N ASN A 205 11.97 1.39 10.66
CA ASN A 205 12.58 1.47 9.34
C ASN A 205 13.29 0.15 9.02
N VAL A 206 12.62 -0.72 8.26
CA VAL A 206 13.13 -2.05 7.92
C VAL A 206 13.05 -2.27 6.42
N TYR A 207 14.12 -2.85 5.86
CA TYR A 207 14.15 -3.37 4.51
C TYR A 207 14.53 -4.84 4.57
N VAL A 208 13.63 -5.71 4.09
CA VAL A 208 13.84 -7.16 4.07
C VAL A 208 14.14 -7.57 2.64
N VAL A 209 15.32 -8.15 2.45
CA VAL A 209 15.64 -8.86 1.21
C VAL A 209 15.35 -10.32 1.44
N ASN A 210 14.53 -10.89 0.56
CA ASN A 210 14.37 -12.33 0.45
C ASN A 210 14.81 -12.72 -0.96
N CYS A 211 15.66 -13.75 -1.02
CA CYS A 211 16.32 -14.30 -2.20
C CYS A 211 17.25 -13.34 -2.95
#